data_AF-A0A2M8UTK2-F1
#
_entry.id   AF-A0A2M8UTK2-F1
#
_cell.length_a   1.000
_cell.length_b   1.000
_cell.length_c   1.000
_cell.angle_alpha   90.00
_cell.angle_beta   90.00
_cell.angle_gamma   90.00
#
_symmetry.space_group_name_H-M   'P 1'
#
loop_
_entity.id
_entity.type
_entity.pdbx_description
1 polymer ?
#
loop_
_entity_poly.entity_id
_entity_poly.type
_entity_poly.pdbx_seq_one_letter_code
_entity_poly.pdbx_strand_id
1 'polypeptide(L)' 'MTRQNLRTLRNVRSTAFNNEIAAELLRELAPLIANQELNRRMRCAARQLLLDAEALEDVYQQMNHPRH' A
#
# COMPACT_ATOMS: atom_id res chain seq x y z
N MET A 1 -13.11 -5.17 21.33
CA MET A 1 -13.00 -5.43 19.88
C MET A 1 -13.47 -6.84 19.56
N THR A 2 -14.28 -7.03 18.52
CA THR A 2 -14.73 -8.37 18.08
C THR A 2 -13.61 -9.11 17.32
N ARG A 3 -13.70 -10.44 17.20
CA ARG A 3 -12.76 -11.24 16.37
C ARG A 3 -12.73 -10.76 14.91
N GLN A 4 -13.88 -10.33 14.39
CA GLN A 4 -13.99 -9.77 13.05
C GLN A 4 -13.20 -8.45 12.93
N ASN A 5 -13.31 -7.54 13.91
CA ASN A 5 -12.57 -6.27 13.89
C ASN A 5 -11.05 -6.49 13.96
N LEU A 6 -10.59 -7.47 14.74
CA LEU A 6 -9.16 -7.84 14.79
C LEU A 6 -8.67 -8.41 13.45
N ARG A 7 -9.48 -9.21 12.77
CA ARG A 7 -9.15 -9.73 11.43
C ARG A 7 -9.09 -8.59 10.40
N THR A 8 -10.06 -7.68 10.43
CA THR A 8 -10.06 -6.51 9.55
C THR A 8 -8.83 -5.63 9.80
N LEU A 9 -8.50 -5.32 11.06
CA LEU A 9 -7.28 -4.56 11.40
C LEU A 9 -6.01 -5.22 10.85
N ARG A 10 -5.86 -6.53 11.04
CA ARG A 10 -4.71 -7.28 10.52
C ARG A 10 -4.63 -7.20 9.00
N ASN A 11 -5.76 -7.38 8.33
CA ASN A 11 -5.84 -7.30 6.87
C ASN A 11 -5.45 -5.90 6.37
N VAL A 12 -6.02 -4.84 6.96
CA VAL A 12 -5.71 -3.44 6.58
C VAL A 12 -4.21 -3.18 6.71
N ARG A 13 -3.62 -3.51 7.87
CA ARG A 13 -2.19 -3.33 8.11
C ARG A 13 -1.32 -4.15 7.16
N SER A 14 -1.68 -5.40 6.90
CA SER A 14 -0.93 -6.25 5.97
C SER A 14 -1.02 -5.73 4.52
N THR A 15 -2.17 -5.19 4.12
CA THR A 15 -2.35 -4.63 2.77
C THR A 15 -1.56 -3.34 2.60
N ALA A 16 -1.55 -2.47 3.61
CA ALA A 16 -0.71 -1.25 3.60
C ALA A 16 0.76 -1.61 3.38
N PHE A 17 1.29 -2.53 4.20
CA PHE A 17 2.67 -3.02 4.07
C PHE A 17 2.94 -3.65 2.69
N ASN A 18 2.04 -4.50 2.19
CA ASN A 18 2.22 -5.13 0.88
C ASN A 18 2.25 -4.10 -0.26
N ASN A 19 1.48 -3.02 -0.15
CA ASN A 19 1.49 -1.94 -1.12
C ASN A 19 2.83 -1.17 -1.10
N GLU A 20 3.42 -0.94 0.07
CA GLU A 20 4.76 -0.35 0.18
C GLU A 20 5.82 -1.21 -0.52
N ILE A 21 5.84 -2.51 -0.22
CA ILE A 21 6.79 -3.46 -0.83
C ILE A 21 6.58 -3.55 -2.35
N ALA A 22 5.34 -3.61 -2.81
CA ALA A 22 5.04 -3.65 -4.23
C ALA A 22 5.49 -2.35 -4.94
N ALA A 23 5.34 -1.19 -4.29
CA ALA A 23 5.82 0.08 -4.82
C ALA A 23 7.34 0.14 -4.90
N GLU A 24 8.05 -0.35 -3.89
CA GLU A 24 9.51 -0.44 -3.87
C GLU A 24 10.02 -1.34 -5.00
N LEU A 25 9.47 -2.54 -5.14
CA LEU A 25 9.81 -3.47 -6.21
C LEU A 25 9.57 -2.86 -7.61
N LEU A 26 8.44 -2.18 -7.81
CA LEU A 26 8.16 -1.52 -9.08
C LEU A 26 9.14 -0.38 -9.39
N ARG A 27 9.62 0.34 -8.36
CA ARG A 27 10.63 1.39 -8.52
C ARG A 27 12.00 0.82 -8.87
N GLU A 28 12.38 -0.31 -8.29
CA GLU A 28 13.64 -1.01 -8.60
C GLU A 28 13.62 -1.64 -9.98
N LEU A 29 12.49 -2.20 -10.40
CA LEU A 29 12.33 -2.85 -11.70
C LEU A 29 12.18 -1.85 -12.85
N ALA A 30 11.56 -0.68 -12.62
CA ALA A 30 11.28 0.28 -13.70
C ALA A 30 12.55 0.69 -14.49
N PRO A 31 13.69 1.05 -13.89
CA PRO A 31 14.94 1.36 -14.60
C PRO A 31 15.46 0.24 -15.51
N LEU A 32 15.14 -1.02 -15.22
CA LEU A 32 15.58 -2.19 -16.00
C LEU A 32 14.74 -2.39 -17.27
N ILE A 33 13.60 -1.70 -17.38
CA ILE A 33 12.67 -1.83 -18.49
C ILE A 33 13.07 -0.87 -19.63
N ALA A 34 13.46 -1.42 -20.78
CA ALA A 34 13.80 -0.64 -21.97
C ALA A 34 12.58 0.08 -22.59
N ASN A 35 11.38 -0.45 -22.41
CA ASN A 35 10.15 0.16 -22.91
C ASN A 35 9.75 1.36 -22.02
N GLN A 36 9.89 2.57 -22.57
CA GLN A 36 9.63 3.82 -21.84
C GLN A 36 8.19 3.96 -21.35
N GLU A 37 7.20 3.49 -22.12
CA GLU A 37 5.79 3.56 -21.72
C GLU A 37 5.50 2.60 -20.56
N LEU A 38 6.04 1.38 -20.62
CA LEU A 38 5.93 0.43 -19.51
C LEU A 38 6.63 0.94 -18.25
N ASN A 39 7.83 1.51 -18.38
CA ASN A 39 8.56 2.15 -17.28
C ASN A 39 7.73 3.28 -16.63
N ARG A 40 7.15 4.17 -17.44
CA ARG A 40 6.27 5.23 -16.95
C ARG A 40 5.07 4.66 -16.19
N ARG A 41 4.40 3.66 -16.76
CA ARG A 41 3.25 3.00 -16.12
C ARG A 41 3.62 2.33 -14.80
N MET A 42 4.78 1.68 -14.72
CA MET A 42 5.28 1.10 -13.47
C MET A 42 5.56 2.17 -12.41
N ARG A 43 6.17 3.30 -12.79
CA ARG A 43 6.40 4.43 -11.87
C ARG A 43 5.07 5.03 -11.37
N CYS A 44 4.07 5.14 -12.25
CA CYS A 44 2.73 5.59 -11.85
C CYS A 44 2.07 4.60 -10.88
N ALA A 45 2.12 3.30 -11.17
CA ALA A 45 1.58 2.27 -10.31
C ALA A 45 2.25 2.25 -8.93
N ALA A 46 3.58 2.36 -8.88
CA ALA A 46 4.32 2.47 -7.63
C ALA A 46 3.91 3.69 -6.80
N ARG A 47 3.68 4.84 -7.45
CA ARG A 47 3.20 6.04 -6.77
C ARG A 47 1.79 5.84 -6.19
N GLN A 48 0.89 5.22 -6.96
CA GLN A 48 -0.46 4.95 -6.49
C GLN A 48 -0.47 3.99 -5.30
N LEU A 49 0.33 2.92 -5.34
CA LEU A 49 0.44 1.96 -4.25
C LEU A 49 0.90 2.62 -2.94
N LEU A 50 1.80 3.59 -2.98
CA LEU A 50 2.21 4.31 -1.77
C LEU A 50 1.09 5.19 -1.21
N LEU A 51 0.34 5.89 -2.07
CA LEU A 51 -0.84 6.64 -1.63
C LEU A 51 -1.89 5.71 -1.01
N ASP A 52 -2.09 4.53 -1.60
CA ASP A 52 -3.00 3.53 -1.08
C ASP A 52 -2.50 2.95 0.26
N ALA A 53 -1.18 2.78 0.43
CA ALA A 53 -0.57 2.35 1.68
C ALA A 53 -0.77 3.38 2.80
N GLU A 54 -0.50 4.67 2.52
CA GLU A 54 -0.73 5.78 3.44
C GLU A 54 -2.21 5.84 3.87
N ALA A 55 -3.13 5.76 2.91
CA ALA A 55 -4.56 5.78 3.19
C ALA A 55 -5.01 4.56 4.04
N LEU A 56 -4.43 3.39 3.81
CA LEU A 56 -4.73 2.20 4.61
C LEU A 56 -4.14 2.29 6.02
N GLU A 57 -2.97 2.91 6.20
CA GLU A 57 -2.40 3.18 7.51
C GLU A 57 -3.28 4.18 8.29
N ASP A 58 -3.79 5.23 7.64
CA ASP A 58 -4.77 6.14 8.25
C ASP A 58 -6.03 5.41 8.71
N VAL A 59 -6.56 4.50 7.89
CA VAL A 59 -7.71 3.65 8.27
C VAL A 59 -7.35 2.74 9.44
N TYR A 60 -6.16 2.15 9.44
CA TYR A 60 -5.68 1.32 10.55
C TYR A 60 -5.63 2.12 11.86
N GLN A 61 -5.07 3.34 11.84
CA GLN A 61 -4.99 4.22 13.00
C GLN A 61 -6.39 4.61 13.50
N GLN A 62 -7.32 4.96 12.61
CA GLN A 62 -8.71 5.27 12.98
C GLN A 62 -9.43 4.07 13.62
N MET A 63 -9.20 2.86 13.11
CA MET A 63 -9.79 1.64 13.65
C MET A 63 -9.16 1.21 14.98
N ASN A 64 -7.87 1.44 15.16
CA ASN A 64 -7.11 1.07 16.36
C ASN A 64 -7.26 2.09 17.50
N HIS A 65 -7.50 3.35 17.14
CA HIS A 65 -7.80 4.46 18.04
C HIS A 65 -9.10 5.15 17.62
N PRO A 66 -10.27 4.52 17.80
CA PRO A 66 -11.53 5.18 17.56
C PRO A 66 -11.62 6.37 18.52
N ARG A 67 -11.51 7.59 18.00
CA ARG A 67 -11.75 8.80 18.79
C ARG A 67 -13.18 8.72 19.33
N HIS A 68 -13.32 8.87 20.65
CA HIS A 68 -14.59 8.95 21.36
C HIS A 68 -15.42 10.15 20.88
#